data_AF-A0A3M1EK93-F1
#
_entry.id   AF-A0A3M1EK93-F1
#
_cell.length_a   1.000
_cell.length_b   1.000
_cell.length_c   1.000
_cell.angle_alpha   90.00
_cell.angle_beta   90.00
_cell.angle_gamma   90.00
#
_symmetry.space_group_name_H-M   'P 1'
#
loop_
_entity.id
_entity.type
_entity.pdbx_description
1 polymer ?
#
loop_
_entity_poly.entity_id
_entity_poly.type
_entity_poly.pdbx_seq_one_letter_code
_entity_poly.pdbx_strand_id
1 'polypeptide(L)'
;MRINSDGLRDREHTRQKSPNTLRIAVLGDSFTEARQVPLEDAYWTVMADSLQSCPALDGNGVEVINFGVSGYGTLQELLTLRHYVWNYNPDVILLAFFTGDDVQNNFRPLEQHALRPFASLQNGEPVFDAFFTFH
;
A
#
# COMPACT_ATOMS: atom_id res chain seq x y z
N MET A 1 17.31 6.02 3.65
CA MET A 1 16.09 5.19 3.63
C MET A 1 15.70 4.89 5.07
N ARG A 2 14.44 5.17 5.46
CA ARG A 2 13.91 4.91 6.80
C ARG A 2 12.89 3.78 6.69
N ILE A 3 13.00 2.79 7.57
CA ILE A 3 12.05 1.70 7.73
C ILE A 3 11.64 1.68 9.21
N ASN A 4 10.35 1.58 9.48
CA ASN A 4 9.82 1.55 10.84
C ASN A 4 9.82 0.14 11.44
N SER A 5 9.45 0.02 12.72
CA SER A 5 9.44 -1.26 13.45
C SER A 5 8.49 -2.32 12.89
N ASP A 6 7.46 -1.91 12.14
CA ASP A 6 6.52 -2.80 11.43
C ASP A 6 6.97 -3.12 9.99
N GLY A 7 8.16 -2.67 9.57
CA GLY A 7 8.75 -2.97 8.27
C GLY A 7 8.32 -2.05 7.14
N LEU A 8 7.61 -0.96 7.43
CA LEU A 8 7.11 -0.01 6.44
C LEU A 8 8.18 1.03 6.09
N ARG A 9 8.25 1.45 4.81
CA ARG A 9 9.05 2.62 4.38
C ARG A 9 8.33 3.89 4.81
N ASP A 10 8.42 4.19 6.10
CA ASP A 10 7.78 5.33 6.74
C ASP A 10 8.41 5.69 8.10
N ARG A 11 7.82 6.66 8.79
CA ARG A 11 8.02 6.92 10.22
C ARG A 11 7.31 5.87 11.09
N GLU A 12 7.55 5.92 12.40
CA GLU A 12 6.83 5.07 13.34
C GLU A 12 5.37 5.50 13.42
N HIS A 13 4.46 4.53 13.44
CA HIS A 13 3.02 4.74 13.58
C HIS A 13 2.48 3.83 14.69
N THR A 14 1.53 4.34 15.46
CA THR A 14 0.85 3.52 16.46
C THR A 14 -0.37 2.84 15.85
N ARG A 15 -0.54 1.55 16.14
CA ARG A 15 -1.72 0.79 15.68
C ARG A 15 -3.01 1.37 16.24
N GLN A 16 -3.00 1.78 17.51
CA GLN A 16 -4.11 2.51 18.10
C GLN A 16 -4.25 3.89 17.45
N LYS A 17 -5.40 4.16 16.84
CA LYS A 17 -5.67 5.47 16.24
C LYS A 17 -5.86 6.53 17.31
N SER A 18 -5.15 7.65 17.16
CA SER A 18 -5.34 8.84 17.99
C SER A 18 -6.77 9.38 17.84
N PRO A 19 -7.38 9.92 18.90
CA PRO A 19 -8.67 10.61 18.79
C PRO A 19 -8.62 11.76 17.77
N ASN A 20 -9.76 12.05 17.14
CA ASN A 20 -9.91 13.16 16.18
C ASN A 20 -8.84 13.15 15.07
N THR A 21 -8.48 11.96 14.57
CA THR A 21 -7.48 11.79 13.51
C THR A 21 -8.11 11.10 12.31
N LEU A 22 -8.01 11.72 11.14
CA LEU A 22 -8.27 11.07 9.86
C LEU A 22 -7.05 10.23 9.50
N ARG A 23 -7.20 8.90 9.48
CA ARG A 23 -6.12 7.98 9.14
C ARG A 23 -6.31 7.41 7.74
N ILE A 24 -5.34 7.64 6.87
CA ILE A 24 -5.31 7.19 5.48
C ILE A 24 -4.23 6.13 5.35
N ALA A 25 -4.60 4.93 4.90
CA ALA A 25 -3.64 3.90 4.51
C ALA A 25 -3.44 3.92 3.00
N VAL A 26 -2.19 3.88 2.55
CA VAL A 26 -1.85 3.92 1.13
C VAL A 26 -1.26 2.58 0.70
N LEU A 27 -1.85 1.96 -0.33
CA LEU A 27 -1.40 0.71 -0.94
C LEU A 27 -0.90 0.98 -2.35
N GLY A 28 0.13 0.25 -2.76
CA GLY A 28 0.68 0.36 -4.10
C GLY A 28 2.01 -0.37 -4.24
N ASP A 29 2.67 -0.10 -5.35
CA ASP A 29 3.90 -0.74 -5.79
C ASP A 29 5.15 0.11 -5.46
N SER A 30 6.15 0.07 -6.35
CA SER A 30 7.37 0.88 -6.32
C SER A 30 7.13 2.39 -6.29
N PHE A 31 6.09 2.90 -6.97
CA PHE A 31 5.75 4.33 -6.93
C PHE A 31 5.28 4.75 -5.54
N THR A 32 4.57 3.84 -4.87
CA THR A 32 4.07 4.02 -3.51
C THR A 32 5.12 3.70 -2.45
N GLU A 33 6.11 2.86 -2.73
CA GLU A 33 7.25 2.71 -1.84
C GLU A 33 8.24 3.89 -1.95
N ALA A 34 8.37 4.49 -3.14
CA ALA A 34 9.22 5.63 -3.46
C ALA A 34 10.63 5.58 -2.85
N ARG A 35 11.31 4.42 -2.90
CA ARG A 35 12.62 4.19 -2.26
C ARG A 35 13.68 5.23 -2.63
N GLN A 36 13.62 5.76 -3.85
CA GLN A 36 14.61 6.69 -4.42
C GLN A 36 14.30 8.17 -4.12
N VAL A 37 13.14 8.44 -3.55
CA VAL A 37 12.72 9.80 -3.15
C VAL A 37 13.11 10.01 -1.69
N PRO A 38 13.47 11.22 -1.25
CA PRO A 38 13.47 11.56 0.18
C PRO A 38 12.12 11.23 0.83
N LEU A 39 12.08 11.04 2.15
CA LEU A 39 10.81 10.64 2.80
C LEU A 39 9.83 11.82 2.87
N GLU A 40 10.37 13.00 3.12
CA GLU A 40 9.69 14.30 3.13
C GLU A 40 9.04 14.63 1.79
N ASP A 41 9.65 14.23 0.68
CA ASP A 41 9.17 14.51 -0.67
C ASP A 41 8.27 13.38 -1.23
N ALA A 42 8.09 12.31 -0.46
CA ALA A 42 7.20 11.22 -0.84
C ALA A 42 5.75 11.71 -0.88
N TYR A 43 4.99 11.32 -1.91
CA TYR A 43 3.68 11.96 -2.14
C TYR A 43 2.71 11.76 -0.96
N TRP A 44 2.81 10.67 -0.21
CA TRP A 44 1.95 10.44 0.95
C TRP A 44 2.35 11.31 2.15
N THR A 45 3.62 11.69 2.27
CA THR A 45 4.07 12.69 3.24
C THR A 45 3.55 14.08 2.86
N VAL A 46 3.75 14.48 1.60
CA VAL A 46 3.25 15.76 1.06
C VAL A 46 1.72 15.85 1.15
N MET A 47 1.03 14.74 0.89
CA MET A 47 -0.42 14.61 1.04
C MET A 47 -0.84 14.80 2.49
N ALA A 48 -0.15 14.18 3.45
CA ALA A 48 -0.44 14.36 4.87
C ALA A 48 -0.36 15.84 5.27
N ASP A 49 0.70 16.54 4.87
CA ASP A 49 0.92 17.95 5.22
C ASP A 49 -0.10 18.87 4.53
N SER A 50 -0.42 18.60 3.26
CA SER A 50 -1.42 19.34 2.49
C SER A 50 -2.82 19.19 3.10
N LEU A 51 -3.20 17.97 3.50
CA LEU A 51 -4.49 17.69 4.13
C LEU A 51 -4.56 18.26 5.55
N GLN A 52 -3.47 18.21 6.30
CA GLN A 52 -3.41 18.82 7.64
C GLN A 52 -3.67 20.33 7.60
N SER A 53 -3.33 20.98 6.49
CA SER A 53 -3.56 22.41 6.25
C SER A 53 -4.93 22.72 5.63
N CYS A 54 -5.77 21.70 5.39
CA CYS A 54 -7.07 21.86 4.73
C CYS A 54 -8.11 22.41 5.73
N PRO A 55 -8.79 23.54 5.44
CA PRO A 55 -9.80 24.10 6.34
C PRO A 55 -10.97 23.15 6.64
N ALA A 56 -11.27 22.22 5.73
CA ALA A 56 -12.33 21.23 5.93
C ALA A 56 -11.98 20.17 7.01
N LEU A 57 -10.70 20.05 7.38
CA LEU A 57 -10.20 19.13 8.39
C LEU A 57 -9.73 19.87 9.65
N ASP A 58 -10.07 21.15 9.80
CA ASP A 58 -9.64 21.95 10.95
C ASP A 58 -10.07 21.29 12.28
N GLY A 59 -9.18 21.32 13.26
CA GLY A 59 -9.34 20.61 14.53
C GLY A 59 -9.15 19.08 14.48
N ASN A 60 -8.95 18.48 13.30
CA ASN A 60 -8.58 17.07 13.16
C ASN A 60 -7.09 16.90 12.82
N GLY A 61 -6.47 15.87 13.40
CA GLY A 61 -5.16 15.40 12.93
C GLY A 61 -5.30 14.64 11.62
N VAL A 62 -4.28 14.69 10.78
CA VAL A 62 -4.18 13.85 9.59
C VAL A 62 -2.97 12.94 9.70
N GLU A 63 -3.20 11.65 9.50
CA GLU A 63 -2.14 10.66 9.49
C GLU A 63 -2.26 9.84 8.21
N VAL A 64 -1.16 9.79 7.46
CA VAL A 64 -1.04 8.94 6.28
C VAL A 64 0.03 7.90 6.57
N ILE A 65 -0.27 6.64 6.30
CA ILE A 65 0.61 5.49 6.54
C ILE A 65 0.85 4.77 5.23
N ASN A 66 2.11 4.61 4.85
CA ASN A 66 2.49 3.91 3.64
C ASN A 66 2.61 2.39 3.83
N PHE A 67 1.90 1.63 3.00
CA PHE A 67 2.02 0.17 2.87
C PHE A 67 2.51 -0.28 1.49
N GLY A 68 2.97 0.66 0.65
CA GLY A 68 3.49 0.35 -0.67
C GLY A 68 4.82 -0.40 -0.63
N VAL A 69 4.96 -1.38 -1.52
CA VAL A 69 6.16 -2.21 -1.63
C VAL A 69 6.47 -2.45 -3.10
N SER A 70 7.71 -2.18 -3.51
CA SER A 70 8.15 -2.42 -4.89
C SER A 70 7.87 -3.85 -5.34
N GLY A 71 7.26 -3.97 -6.52
CA GLY A 71 6.94 -5.25 -7.15
C GLY A 71 5.67 -5.92 -6.63
N TYR A 72 4.92 -5.28 -5.73
CA TYR A 72 3.55 -5.72 -5.46
C TYR A 72 2.67 -5.48 -6.68
N GLY A 73 1.85 -6.47 -7.01
CA GLY A 73 0.66 -6.27 -7.84
C GLY A 73 -0.60 -6.35 -6.98
N THR A 74 -1.77 -6.28 -7.62
CA THR A 74 -3.06 -6.16 -6.93
C THR A 74 -3.36 -7.29 -5.94
N LEU A 75 -2.87 -8.51 -6.20
CA LEU A 75 -3.02 -9.61 -5.24
C LEU A 75 -2.22 -9.37 -3.95
N GLN A 76 -0.97 -8.90 -4.07
CA GLN A 76 -0.13 -8.59 -2.91
C GLN A 76 -0.67 -7.38 -2.14
N GLU A 77 -1.23 -6.38 -2.82
CA GLU A 77 -1.93 -5.26 -2.20
C GLU A 77 -3.16 -5.71 -1.42
N LEU A 78 -3.98 -6.63 -1.98
CA LEU A 78 -5.13 -7.21 -1.29
C LEU A 78 -4.74 -8.02 -0.05
N LEU A 79 -3.66 -8.81 -0.14
CA LEU A 79 -3.11 -9.52 1.01
C LEU A 79 -2.60 -8.55 2.08
N THR A 80 -1.92 -7.48 1.66
CA THR A 80 -1.41 -6.44 2.56
C THR A 80 -2.55 -5.73 3.29
N LEU A 81 -3.62 -5.43 2.57
CA LEU A 81 -4.86 -4.92 3.13
C LEU A 81 -5.41 -5.86 4.22
N ARG A 82 -5.62 -7.13 3.87
CA ARG A 82 -6.24 -8.14 4.75
C ARG A 82 -5.42 -8.42 6.01
N HIS A 83 -4.09 -8.43 5.91
CA HIS A 83 -3.22 -8.88 7.02
C HIS A 83 -2.59 -7.75 7.83
N TYR A 84 -2.35 -6.57 7.24
CA TYR A 84 -1.57 -5.51 7.87
C TYR A 84 -2.34 -4.20 8.02
N VAL A 85 -2.93 -3.69 6.94
CA VAL A 85 -3.56 -2.36 6.93
C VAL A 85 -4.68 -2.24 7.96
N TRP A 86 -5.54 -3.24 8.07
CA TRP A 86 -6.67 -3.19 9.01
C TRP A 86 -6.25 -3.12 10.48
N ASN A 87 -5.02 -3.54 10.82
CA ASN A 87 -4.50 -3.43 12.19
C ASN A 87 -4.28 -1.97 12.64
N TYR A 88 -4.26 -1.01 11.71
CA TYR A 88 -4.12 0.42 12.00
C TYR A 88 -5.45 1.16 12.00
N ASN A 89 -6.59 0.49 11.81
CA ASN A 89 -7.93 1.11 11.82
C ASN A 89 -8.04 2.39 10.94
N PRO A 90 -7.67 2.32 9.65
CA PRO A 90 -7.77 3.47 8.75
C PRO A 90 -9.23 3.85 8.49
N ASP A 91 -9.46 5.14 8.22
CA ASP A 91 -10.75 5.67 7.75
C ASP A 91 -10.87 5.61 6.22
N VAL A 92 -9.72 5.74 5.54
CA VAL A 92 -9.61 5.75 4.09
C VAL A 92 -8.50 4.80 3.66
N ILE A 93 -8.76 4.00 2.63
CA ILE A 93 -7.76 3.20 1.94
C ILE A 93 -7.59 3.79 0.55
N LEU A 94 -6.40 4.29 0.26
CA LEU A 94 -6.01 4.81 -1.04
C LEU A 94 -5.20 3.74 -1.77
N LEU A 95 -5.74 3.23 -2.88
CA LEU A 95 -5.02 2.34 -3.79
C LEU A 95 -4.36 3.17 -4.89
N ALA A 96 -3.05 3.31 -4.85
CA ALA A 96 -2.26 3.95 -5.88
C ALA A 96 -1.89 2.94 -6.96
N PHE A 97 -2.87 2.67 -7.82
CA PHE A 97 -2.76 1.73 -8.93
C PHE A 97 -1.97 2.33 -10.10
N PHE A 98 -0.85 1.71 -10.46
CA PHE A 98 -0.03 2.07 -11.60
C PHE A 98 -0.35 1.17 -12.81
N THR A 99 -1.01 1.75 -13.82
CA THR A 99 -1.45 1.02 -15.02
C THR A 99 -0.32 0.47 -15.89
N GLY A 100 0.94 0.85 -15.64
CA GLY A 100 2.11 0.45 -16.43
C GLY A 100 2.54 -1.00 -16.22
N ASP A 101 2.43 -1.52 -14.99
CA ASP A 101 2.82 -2.88 -14.62
C ASP A 101 1.78 -3.62 -13.76
N ASP A 102 0.93 -2.94 -12.97
CA ASP A 102 -0.07 -3.63 -12.10
C ASP A 102 -1.06 -4.49 -12.89
N VAL A 103 -1.43 -4.07 -14.11
CA VAL A 103 -2.27 -4.86 -15.02
C VAL A 103 -1.53 -6.12 -15.48
N GLN A 104 -0.23 -6.01 -15.78
CA GLN A 104 0.60 -7.12 -16.24
C GLN A 104 0.90 -8.11 -15.11
N ASN A 105 1.12 -7.61 -13.90
CA ASN A 105 1.40 -8.39 -12.69
C ASN A 105 0.24 -9.31 -12.28
N ASN A 106 -0.98 -8.97 -12.69
CA ASN A 106 -2.17 -9.80 -12.49
C ASN A 106 -2.32 -10.92 -13.52
N PHE A 107 -1.52 -10.95 -14.59
CA PHE A 107 -1.68 -11.90 -15.69
C PHE A 107 -0.36 -12.63 -15.98
N ARG A 108 -0.29 -13.88 -15.49
CA ARG A 108 0.91 -14.75 -15.54
C ARG A 108 1.63 -14.79 -16.91
N PRO A 109 0.95 -14.81 -18.08
CA PRO A 109 1.64 -14.79 -19.38
C PRO A 109 2.36 -13.50 -19.74
N LEU A 110 2.01 -12.36 -19.13
CA LEU A 110 2.66 -11.07 -19.34
C LEU A 110 3.75 -10.79 -18.28
N GLU A 111 3.84 -11.63 -17.26
CA GLU A 111 4.74 -11.44 -16.13
C GLU A 111 6.15 -11.98 -16.43
N GLN A 112 7.12 -11.08 -16.56
CA GLN A 112 8.50 -11.43 -16.90
C GLN A 112 9.30 -11.96 -15.70
N HIS A 113 8.84 -11.73 -14.47
CA HIS A 113 9.47 -12.19 -13.23
C HIS A 113 8.51 -13.13 -12.47
N ALA A 114 8.45 -14.40 -12.88
CA ALA A 114 7.52 -15.42 -12.40
C ALA A 114 7.75 -15.92 -10.94
N LEU A 115 8.46 -15.16 -10.10
CA LEU A 115 8.72 -15.50 -8.69
C LEU A 115 7.72 -14.85 -7.73
N ARG A 116 6.43 -14.80 -8.11
CA ARG A 116 5.36 -14.27 -7.26
C ARG A 116 4.11 -15.15 -7.32
N PRO A 117 3.33 -15.26 -6.22
CA PRO A 117 2.08 -16.00 -6.22
C PRO A 117 1.06 -15.28 -7.12
N PHE A 118 0.34 -16.08 -7.90
CA PHE A 118 -0.80 -15.62 -8.69
C PHE A 118 -2.09 -16.16 -8.06
N ALA A 119 -3.22 -15.57 -8.42
CA ALA A 119 -4.53 -16.12 -8.08
C ALA A 119 -5.42 -16.14 -9.31
N SER A 120 -6.25 -17.17 -9.39
CA SER A 120 -7.41 -17.18 -10.26
C SER A 120 -8.63 -16.75 -9.46
N LEU A 121 -9.58 -16.06 -10.09
CA LEU A 121 -10.85 -15.78 -9.44
C LEU A 121 -11.80 -16.97 -9.60
N GLN A 122 -12.26 -17.53 -8.49
CA GLN A 122 -13.35 -18.52 -8.47
C GLN A 122 -14.46 -17.98 -7.57
N ASN A 123 -15.67 -17.80 -8.13
CA ASN A 123 -16.82 -17.22 -7.43
C ASN A 123 -16.57 -15.84 -6.79
N GLY A 124 -15.68 -15.03 -7.38
CA GLY A 124 -15.34 -13.69 -6.89
C GLY A 124 -14.26 -13.65 -5.81
N GLU A 125 -13.78 -14.80 -5.33
CA GLU A 125 -12.66 -14.88 -4.39
C GLU A 125 -11.36 -15.32 -5.09
N PRO A 126 -10.20 -14.77 -4.69
CA PRO A 126 -8.91 -15.22 -5.20
C PRO A 126 -8.56 -16.60 -4.64
N VAL A 127 -8.38 -17.56 -5.55
CA VAL A 127 -7.82 -18.89 -5.26
C VAL A 127 -6.35 -18.87 -5.67
N PHE A 128 -5.47 -18.97 -4.68
CA PHE A 128 -4.02 -18.89 -4.87
C PHE A 128 -3.49 -20.09 -5.65
N ASP A 129 -2.73 -19.79 -6.70
CA ASP A 129 -1.84 -20.75 -7.32
C ASP A 129 -0.46 -20.61 -6.67
N ALA A 130 -0.22 -21.46 -5.66
CA ALA A 130 1.04 -21.49 -4.92
C ALA A 130 2.13 -22.32 -5.62
N PHE A 131 1.87 -22.82 -6.83
CA PHE A 131 2.84 -23.64 -7.55
C PHE A 131 3.83 -22.75 -8.30
N PHE A 132 5.05 -22.64 -7.74
CA PHE A 132 6.24 -22.15 -8.42
C PHE A 132 6.72 -23.19 -9.45
N THR A 133 5.87 -23.61 -10.38
CA THR A 133 6.27 -24.51 -11.46
C THR A 133 6.89 -23.69 -12.59
N PHE A 134 8.22 -23.80 -12.70
CA PHE A 134 8.95 -23.53 -13.94
C PHE A 134 8.41 -24.50 -15.00
N HIS A 135 7.83 -23.96 -16.07
CA HIS A 135 7.56 -24.70 -17.32
C HIS A 135 8.53 -24.21 -18.38
#